data_AF-A0A8T4SFZ3-F1
#
_entry.id   AF-A0A8T4SFZ3-F1
#
_cell.length_a   1.000
_cell.length_b   1.000
_cell.length_c   1.000
_cell.angle_alpha   90.00
_cell.angle_beta   90.00
_cell.angle_gamma   90.00
#
_symmetry.space_group_name_H-M   'P 1'
#
loop_
_entity.id
_entity.type
_entity.pdbx_description
1 polymer ?
#
loop_
_entity_poly.entity_id
_entity_poly.type
_entity_poly.pdbx_seq_one_letter_code
_entity_poly.pdbx_strand_id
1 'polypeptide(L)'
;MVKYQEWFSELLKIPNLITLVRVILLPFLYYFAYTGNKIVFLVLFLVAGLSDTFDGIAARALNQTSKFGAKFDCFADDLINFSVLILLYWLLPEFVKQNFVIIIITISFFVVFTLLELAIHRKRLAMTEGILIILFFKNIPNDTASIFSLTDRKR
;
A
#
# COMPACT_ATOMS: atom_id res chain seq x y z
N MET A 1 20.11 -14.71 -0.85
CA MET A 1 20.17 -14.09 0.50
C MET A 1 20.61 -12.63 0.46
N VAL A 2 21.72 -12.26 -0.18
CA VAL A 2 22.25 -10.86 -0.22
C VAL A 2 21.22 -9.82 -0.70
N LYS A 3 20.46 -10.11 -1.77
CA LYS A 3 19.47 -9.18 -2.35
C LYS A 3 18.31 -8.82 -1.39
N TYR A 4 17.95 -9.72 -0.48
CA TYR A 4 16.88 -9.47 0.49
C TYR A 4 17.32 -8.55 1.63
N GLN A 5 18.59 -8.65 2.03
CA GLN A 5 19.19 -7.77 3.05
C GLN A 5 19.17 -6.31 2.58
N GLU A 6 19.49 -6.07 1.31
CA GLU A 6 19.46 -4.76 0.68
C GLU A 6 18.04 -4.19 0.65
N TRP A 7 17.04 -4.99 0.28
CA TRP A 7 15.64 -4.55 0.24
C TRP A 7 15.11 -4.18 1.63
N PHE A 8 15.50 -4.94 2.66
CA PHE A 8 15.12 -4.62 4.02
C PHE A 8 15.73 -3.29 4.49
N SER A 9 16.98 -3.03 4.16
CA SER A 9 17.63 -1.75 4.47
C SER A 9 17.01 -0.57 3.73
N GLU A 10 16.52 -0.79 2.51
CA GLU A 10 15.80 0.19 1.71
C GLU A 10 14.41 0.47 2.29
N LEU A 11 13.68 -0.56 2.76
CA LEU A 11 12.39 -0.40 3.46
C LEU A 11 12.52 0.44 4.74
N LEU A 12 13.64 0.31 5.45
CA LEU A 12 13.91 1.04 6.70
C LEU A 12 14.24 2.53 6.47
N LYS A 13 14.33 2.99 5.22
CA LYS A 13 14.46 4.43 4.94
C LYS A 13 13.18 5.16 5.35
N ILE A 14 13.35 6.34 5.94
CA ILE A 14 12.26 7.19 6.47
C ILE A 14 11.09 7.34 5.48
N PRO A 15 11.28 7.66 4.18
CA PRO A 15 10.16 7.78 3.25
C PRO A 15 9.39 6.45 3.06
N ASN A 16 10.10 5.33 2.93
CA ASN A 16 9.46 4.03 2.72
C ASN A 16 8.75 3.50 3.98
N LEU A 17 9.21 3.90 5.17
CA LEU A 17 8.52 3.60 6.42
C LEU A 17 7.17 4.32 6.50
N ILE A 18 7.06 5.54 5.97
CA ILE A 18 5.79 6.27 5.93
C ILE A 18 4.80 5.55 5.00
N THR A 19 5.24 5.13 3.81
CA THR A 19 4.45 4.30 2.90
C THR A 19 4.02 2.98 3.59
N LEU A 20 4.94 2.31 4.31
CA LEU A 20 4.66 1.07 5.03
C LEU A 20 3.62 1.25 6.12
N VAL A 21 3.70 2.35 6.89
CA VAL A 21 2.70 2.70 7.90
C VAL A 21 1.31 2.83 7.27
N ARG A 22 1.21 3.37 6.05
CA ARG A 22 -0.07 3.48 5.33
C ARG A 22 -0.64 2.12 4.93
N VAL A 23 0.22 1.22 4.47
CA VAL A 23 -0.17 -0.17 4.18
C VAL A 23 -0.61 -0.90 5.45
N ILE A 24 0.01 -0.62 6.60
CA ILE A 24 -0.39 -1.17 7.90
C ILE A 24 -1.69 -0.54 8.40
N LEU A 25 -1.96 0.74 8.11
CA LEU A 25 -3.20 1.44 8.50
C LEU A 25 -4.44 0.91 7.76
N LEU A 26 -4.28 0.38 6.55
CA LEU A 26 -5.36 -0.19 5.75
C LEU A 26 -6.25 -1.21 6.46
N PRO A 27 -5.74 -2.31 7.06
CA PRO A 27 -6.58 -3.26 7.79
C PRO A 27 -7.36 -2.61 8.95
N PHE A 28 -6.82 -1.57 9.59
CA PHE A 28 -7.56 -0.81 10.60
C PHE A 28 -8.69 0.01 9.98
N LEU A 29 -8.47 0.64 8.83
CA LEU A 29 -9.53 1.33 8.08
C LEU A 29 -10.68 0.37 7.72
N TYR A 30 -10.36 -0.83 7.25
CA TYR A 30 -11.37 -1.87 6.99
C TYR A 30 -12.13 -2.28 8.26
N TYR A 31 -11.42 -2.48 9.36
CA TYR A 31 -12.04 -2.84 10.64
C TYR A 31 -13.01 -1.75 11.13
N PHE A 32 -12.61 -0.48 11.07
CA PHE A 32 -13.46 0.62 11.52
C PHE A 32 -14.59 0.96 10.55
N ALA A 33 -14.39 0.74 9.25
CA ALA A 33 -15.47 0.83 8.27
C ALA A 33 -16.52 -0.29 8.49
N TYR A 34 -16.07 -1.52 8.76
CA TYR A 34 -16.95 -2.66 9.02
C TYR A 34 -17.73 -2.51 10.34
N THR A 35 -17.07 -2.05 11.40
CA THR A 35 -17.73 -1.81 12.71
C THR A 35 -18.63 -0.57 12.73
N GLY A 36 -18.64 0.23 11.65
CA GLY A 36 -19.49 1.41 11.52
C GLY A 36 -19.04 2.62 12.36
N ASN A 37 -17.84 2.59 12.96
CA ASN A 37 -17.31 3.72 13.72
C ASN A 37 -16.72 4.79 12.78
N LYS A 38 -17.63 5.61 12.24
CA LYS A 38 -17.32 6.62 11.23
C LYS A 38 -16.31 7.68 11.70
N ILE A 39 -16.30 8.02 12.99
CA ILE A 39 -15.40 9.05 13.53
C ILE A 39 -13.96 8.54 13.53
N VAL A 40 -13.72 7.35 14.08
CA VAL A 40 -12.37 6.74 14.10
C VAL A 40 -11.89 6.46 12.69
N PHE A 41 -12.78 5.96 11.82
CA PHE A 41 -12.47 5.81 10.40
C PHE A 41 -12.01 7.12 9.77
N LEU A 42 -12.75 8.21 9.96
CA LEU A 42 -12.44 9.51 9.33
C LEU A 42 -11.11 10.08 9.83
N VAL A 43 -10.82 9.94 11.12
CA VAL A 43 -9.53 10.34 11.70
C VAL A 43 -8.38 9.52 11.10
N LEU A 44 -8.51 8.19 11.06
CA LEU A 44 -7.49 7.32 10.46
C LEU A 44 -7.30 7.59 8.97
N PHE A 45 -8.40 7.84 8.25
CA PHE A 45 -8.38 8.14 6.83
C PHE A 45 -7.68 9.46 6.55
N LEU A 46 -7.95 10.50 7.35
CA LEU A 46 -7.23 11.78 7.27
C LEU A 46 -5.74 11.63 7.59
N VAL A 47 -5.39 10.88 8.64
CA VAL A 47 -3.98 10.62 8.99
C VAL A 47 -3.26 9.88 7.86
N ALA A 48 -3.91 8.86 7.29
CA ALA A 48 -3.37 8.10 6.17
C ALA A 48 -3.16 8.97 4.92
N GLY A 49 -4.15 9.80 4.57
CA GLY A 49 -4.08 10.70 3.42
C GLY A 49 -3.07 11.84 3.60
N LEU A 50 -2.96 12.42 4.80
CA LEU A 50 -1.95 13.45 5.07
C LEU A 50 -0.54 12.89 5.00
N SER A 51 -0.33 11.64 5.41
CA SER A 51 0.98 10.97 5.38
C SER A 51 1.58 10.87 3.96
N ASP A 52 0.75 10.89 2.91
CA ASP A 52 1.13 10.90 1.48
C ASP A 52 1.76 12.18 0.97
N THR A 53 1.49 13.28 1.64
CA THR A 53 2.20 14.51 1.28
C THR A 53 3.56 14.56 1.97
N PHE A 54 3.69 13.87 3.11
CA PHE A 54 4.89 13.91 3.94
C PHE A 54 6.02 12.99 3.45
N ASP A 55 5.73 11.82 2.89
CA ASP A 55 6.76 10.93 2.32
C ASP A 55 7.45 11.54 1.08
N GLY A 56 6.70 12.17 0.18
CA GLY A 56 7.22 12.82 -1.02
C GLY A 56 8.02 14.09 -0.71
N ILE A 57 7.69 14.78 0.39
CA ILE A 57 8.52 15.89 0.91
C ILE A 57 9.77 15.34 1.60
N ALA A 58 9.64 14.33 2.45
CA ALA A 58 10.76 13.72 3.17
C ALA A 58 11.78 13.07 2.22
N ALA A 59 11.33 12.37 1.18
CA ALA A 59 12.19 11.75 0.18
C ALA A 59 13.06 12.77 -0.57
N ARG A 60 12.48 13.92 -0.93
CA ARG A 60 13.17 15.02 -1.59
C ARG A 60 14.11 15.78 -0.64
N ALA A 61 13.68 16.00 0.59
CA ALA A 61 14.49 16.69 1.60
C ALA A 61 15.70 15.87 2.06
N LEU A 62 15.58 14.54 2.10
CA LEU A 62 16.63 13.64 2.59
C LEU A 62 17.54 13.09 1.47
N ASN A 63 17.27 13.39 0.20
CA ASN A 63 17.96 12.77 -0.96
C ASN A 63 17.98 11.23 -0.91
N GLN A 64 16.99 10.62 -0.24
CA GLN A 64 16.91 9.17 0.00
C GLN A 64 16.03 8.48 -1.05
N THR A 65 16.19 8.83 -2.32
CA THR A 65 15.44 8.19 -3.41
C THR A 65 16.10 6.86 -3.78
N SER A 66 15.30 5.81 -3.91
CA SER A 66 15.79 4.51 -4.36
C SER A 66 14.84 3.85 -5.35
N LYS A 67 15.39 3.05 -6.26
CA LYS A 67 14.60 2.32 -7.26
C LYS A 67 13.63 1.32 -6.62
N PHE A 68 13.97 0.79 -5.44
CA PHE A 68 13.09 -0.09 -4.69
C PHE A 68 11.98 0.70 -4.00
N GLY A 69 12.33 1.78 -3.30
CA GLY A 69 11.35 2.64 -2.62
C GLY A 69 10.29 3.18 -3.58
N ALA A 70 10.72 3.73 -4.73
CA ALA A 70 9.80 4.23 -5.76
C ALA A 70 8.86 3.15 -6.32
N LYS A 71 9.28 1.87 -6.32
CA LYS A 71 8.43 0.75 -6.73
C LYS A 71 7.45 0.34 -5.64
N PHE A 72 7.93 0.28 -4.40
CA PHE A 72 7.09 -0.04 -3.25
C PHE A 72 6.00 1.00 -3.04
N ASP A 73 6.33 2.28 -3.25
CA ASP A 73 5.41 3.41 -3.21
C ASP A 73 4.28 3.26 -4.23
N CYS A 74 4.62 3.06 -5.50
CA CYS A 74 3.65 2.81 -6.57
C CYS A 74 2.74 1.60 -6.28
N PHE A 75 3.28 0.53 -5.68
CA PHE A 75 2.49 -0.63 -5.26
C PHE A 75 1.54 -0.30 -4.10
N ALA A 76 2.02 0.42 -3.10
CA ALA A 76 1.20 0.83 -1.97
C ALA A 76 0.05 1.73 -2.42
N ASP A 77 0.33 2.67 -3.33
CA ASP A 77 -0.66 3.57 -3.90
C ASP A 77 -1.79 2.81 -4.61
N ASP A 78 -1.45 1.83 -5.45
CA ASP A 78 -2.45 0.98 -6.10
C ASP A 78 -3.31 0.24 -5.06
N LEU A 79 -2.68 -0.37 -4.05
CA LEU A 79 -3.37 -1.10 -2.98
C LEU A 79 -4.37 -0.20 -2.23
N ILE A 80 -3.96 1.04 -1.92
CA ILE A 80 -4.79 2.01 -1.22
C ILE A 80 -5.93 2.48 -2.11
N ASN A 81 -5.66 2.81 -3.37
CA ASN A 81 -6.68 3.24 -4.32
C ASN A 81 -7.79 2.18 -4.47
N PHE A 82 -7.44 0.90 -4.66
CA PHE A 82 -8.41 -0.18 -4.68
C PHE A 82 -9.18 -0.31 -3.37
N SER A 83 -8.50 -0.13 -2.25
CA SER A 83 -9.12 -0.25 -0.94
C SER A 83 -10.11 0.87 -0.64
N VAL A 84 -9.81 2.10 -1.03
CA VAL A 84 -10.70 3.25 -0.85
C VAL A 84 -12.03 3.05 -1.58
N LEU A 85 -12.03 2.42 -2.77
CA LEU A 85 -13.27 2.10 -3.49
C LEU A 85 -14.17 1.15 -2.68
N ILE A 86 -13.58 0.13 -2.05
CA ILE A 86 -14.33 -0.84 -1.22
C ILE A 86 -14.86 -0.15 0.04
N LEU A 87 -14.02 0.64 0.71
CA LEU A 87 -14.38 1.39 1.91
C LEU A 87 -15.50 2.40 1.63
N LEU A 88 -15.48 3.07 0.48
CA LEU A 88 -16.51 4.00 0.04
C LEU A 88 -17.88 3.31 -0.07
N TYR A 89 -17.91 2.11 -0.66
CA TYR A 89 -19.13 1.31 -0.78
C TYR A 89 -19.69 0.89 0.59
N TRP A 90 -18.83 0.49 1.52
CA TRP A 90 -19.26 0.08 2.87
C TRP A 90 -19.75 1.25 3.73
N LEU A 91 -19.09 2.40 3.65
CA LEU A 91 -19.36 3.51 4.55
C LEU A 91 -20.51 4.42 4.05
N LEU A 92 -20.63 4.59 2.74
CA LEU A 92 -21.59 5.48 2.09
C LEU A 92 -22.37 4.75 0.96
N PRO A 93 -23.08 3.66 1.27
CA PRO A 93 -23.76 2.85 0.25
C PRO A 93 -24.81 3.66 -0.53
N GLU A 94 -25.51 4.60 0.11
CA GLU A 94 -26.50 5.44 -0.56
C GLU A 94 -25.87 6.45 -1.52
N PHE A 95 -24.72 7.04 -1.15
CA PHE A 95 -23.97 7.90 -2.06
C PHE A 95 -23.49 7.13 -3.29
N VAL A 96 -23.01 5.90 -3.10
CA VAL A 96 -22.56 5.05 -4.20
C VAL A 96 -23.71 4.66 -5.12
N LYS A 97 -24.87 4.30 -4.57
CA LYS A 97 -26.06 3.99 -5.38
C LYS A 97 -26.52 5.20 -6.19
N GLN A 98 -26.56 6.39 -5.59
CA GLN A 98 -26.99 7.61 -6.28
C GLN A 98 -26.01 8.03 -7.39
N ASN A 99 -24.71 7.84 -7.18
CA ASN A 99 -23.66 8.28 -8.09
C ASN A 99 -23.01 7.12 -8.86
N PHE A 100 -23.68 5.97 -8.99
CA PHE A 100 -23.07 4.75 -9.51
C PHE A 100 -22.52 4.91 -10.93
N VAL A 101 -23.20 5.71 -11.78
CA VAL A 101 -22.76 5.99 -13.15
C VAL A 101 -21.42 6.72 -13.16
N ILE A 102 -21.28 7.76 -12.33
CA ILE A 102 -20.05 8.55 -12.22
C ILE A 102 -18.92 7.65 -11.72
N ILE A 103 -19.19 6.84 -10.69
CA ILE A 103 -18.22 5.91 -10.11
C ILE A 103 -17.75 4.89 -11.16
N ILE A 104 -18.66 4.30 -11.94
CA ILE A 104 -18.31 3.37 -13.01
C ILE A 104 -17.46 4.05 -14.09
N ILE A 105 -17.78 5.29 -14.46
CA ILE A 105 -17.00 6.05 -15.45
C ILE A 105 -15.58 6.29 -14.90
N THR A 106 -15.45 6.73 -13.65
CA THR A 106 -14.15 6.94 -13.01
C THR A 106 -13.32 5.65 -12.94
N ILE A 107 -13.94 4.54 -12.52
CA ILE A 107 -13.26 3.23 -12.46
C ILE A 107 -12.85 2.78 -13.86
N SER A 108 -13.73 2.93 -14.86
CA SER A 108 -13.43 2.54 -16.25
C SER A 108 -12.27 3.35 -16.82
N PHE A 109 -12.26 4.66 -16.58
CA PHE A 109 -11.17 5.53 -16.99
C PHE A 109 -9.85 5.13 -16.31
N PHE A 110 -9.88 4.88 -15.01
CA PHE A 110 -8.71 4.43 -14.25
C PHE A 110 -8.16 3.09 -14.80
N VAL A 111 -9.02 2.10 -15.00
CA VAL A 111 -8.62 0.80 -15.56
C VAL A 111 -8.05 0.95 -16.97
N VAL A 112 -8.69 1.73 -17.85
CA VAL A 112 -8.18 1.98 -19.20
C VAL A 112 -6.82 2.68 -19.14
N PHE A 113 -6.65 3.68 -18.27
CA PHE A 113 -5.38 4.37 -18.08
C PHE A 113 -4.27 3.41 -17.64
N THR A 114 -4.53 2.59 -16.61
CA THR A 114 -3.59 1.55 -16.16
C THR A 114 -3.26 0.55 -17.27
N LEU A 115 -4.24 0.09 -18.05
CA LEU A 115 -4.02 -0.83 -19.17
C LEU A 115 -3.22 -0.19 -20.32
N LEU A 116 -3.43 1.09 -20.61
CA LEU A 116 -2.67 1.83 -21.61
C LEU A 116 -1.22 2.00 -21.17
N GLU A 117 -0.99 2.37 -19.91
CA GLU A 117 0.35 2.45 -19.34
C GLU A 117 1.08 1.10 -19.45
N LEU A 118 0.39 0.00 -19.13
CA LEU A 118 0.91 -1.36 -19.30
C LEU A 118 1.21 -1.72 -20.76
N ALA A 119 0.34 -1.33 -21.69
CA ALA A 119 0.52 -1.60 -23.11
C ALA A 119 1.71 -0.82 -23.70
N ILE A 120 1.88 0.45 -23.30
CA ILE A 120 2.98 1.32 -23.72
C ILE A 120 4.30 0.89 -23.07
N HIS A 121 4.27 0.41 -21.83
CA HIS A 121 5.47 0.00 -21.06
C HIS A 121 5.72 -1.52 -21.07
N ARG A 122 5.39 -2.24 -22.15
CA ARG A 122 5.61 -3.69 -22.36
C ARG A 122 7.03 -4.24 -22.06
N LYS A 123 8.03 -3.41 -21.75
CA LYS A 123 9.39 -3.84 -21.31
C LYS A 123 9.72 -3.54 -19.84
N ARG A 124 8.79 -3.04 -19.03
CA ARG A 124 9.02 -2.76 -17.60
C ARG A 124 7.88 -3.37 -16.79
N LEU A 125 7.94 -4.68 -16.62
CA LEU A 125 7.03 -5.54 -15.85
C LEU A 125 6.78 -5.00 -14.43
N ALA A 126 5.85 -4.06 -14.25
CA ALA A 126 5.37 -3.64 -12.93
C ALA A 126 4.16 -4.49 -12.49
N MET A 127 3.42 -5.07 -13.43
CA MET A 127 2.23 -5.87 -13.12
C MET A 127 2.52 -7.29 -12.64
N THR A 128 3.78 -7.74 -12.71
CA THR A 128 4.20 -9.04 -12.14
C THR A 128 4.73 -8.88 -10.70
N GLU A 129 5.01 -7.66 -10.24
CA GLU A 129 5.69 -7.43 -8.95
C GLU A 129 4.73 -7.52 -7.74
N GLY A 130 3.45 -7.14 -7.88
CA GLY A 130 2.44 -7.38 -6.84
C GLY A 130 2.12 -8.87 -6.63
N ILE A 131 2.08 -9.66 -7.71
CA ILE A 131 1.97 -11.12 -7.64
C ILE A 131 3.23 -11.71 -7.01
N LEU A 132 4.43 -11.17 -7.30
CA LEU A 132 5.68 -11.59 -6.65
C LEU A 132 5.71 -11.28 -5.15
N ILE A 133 5.07 -10.20 -4.69
CA ILE A 133 4.94 -9.89 -3.25
C ILE A 133 3.92 -10.83 -2.57
N ILE A 134 2.79 -11.10 -3.21
CA ILE A 134 1.82 -12.09 -2.71
C ILE A 134 2.44 -13.50 -2.69
N LEU A 135 3.22 -13.87 -3.72
CA LEU A 135 4.01 -15.11 -3.74
C LEU A 135 5.17 -15.06 -2.73
N PHE A 136 5.77 -13.90 -2.47
CA PHE A 136 6.79 -13.70 -1.43
C PHE A 136 6.20 -13.99 -0.05
N PHE A 137 5.04 -13.42 0.29
CA PHE A 137 4.34 -13.70 1.55
C PHE A 137 3.83 -15.14 1.64
N LYS A 138 3.40 -15.74 0.52
CA LYS A 138 2.98 -17.15 0.47
C LYS A 138 4.14 -18.14 0.59
N ASN A 139 5.37 -17.69 0.32
CA ASN A 139 6.60 -18.49 0.39
C ASN A 139 7.50 -18.11 1.58
N ILE A 140 6.97 -17.35 2.55
CA ILE A 140 7.61 -17.23 3.87
C ILE A 140 7.40 -18.57 4.58
N PRO A 141 8.46 -19.37 4.84
CA PRO A 141 8.30 -20.55 5.69
C PRO A 141 7.78 -20.11 7.05
N ASN A 142 6.79 -20.84 7.60
CA ASN A 142 6.17 -20.60 8.91
C ASN A 142 7.16 -20.70 10.10
N ASP A 143 8.46 -20.84 9.85
CA ASP A 143 9.52 -21.03 10.83
C ASP A 143 10.02 -19.71 11.46
N THR A 144 9.20 -18.66 11.46
CA THR A 144 9.46 -17.40 12.18
C THR A 144 9.58 -17.61 13.70
N ALA A 145 9.16 -18.77 14.21
CA ALA A 145 9.42 -19.20 15.59
C ALA A 145 10.92 -19.34 15.92
N SER A 146 11.78 -19.62 14.93
CA SER A 146 13.22 -19.82 15.16
C SER A 146 14.00 -18.51 15.33
N ILE A 147 13.56 -17.42 14.69
CA ILE A 147 14.22 -16.11 14.76
C ILE A 147 13.99 -15.44 16.13
N PHE A 148 12.83 -15.67 16.75
CA PHE A 148 12.54 -15.19 18.11
C PHE A 148 13.35 -15.92 19.21
N SER A 149 13.85 -17.13 18.93
CA SER A 149 14.67 -17.89 19.90
C SER A 149 16.13 -17.41 20.00
N LEU A 150 16.59 -16.56 19.07
CA LEU A 150 17.97 -16.03 19.06
C LEU A 150 18.10 -14.68 19.78
N THR A 151 16.97 -14.02 20.09
CA THR A 151 16.98 -12.76 20.85
C THR A 151 16.98 -12.98 22.37
N ASP A 152 16.69 -14.20 22.85
CA ASP A 152 16.64 -14.55 24.28
C ASP A 152 17.97 -15.10 24.86
N ARG A 153 19.05 -15.15 24.05
CA ARG A 153 20.39 -15.61 24.48
C ARG A 153 21.41 -14.49 24.71
N LYS A 154 20.94 -13.29 25.07
CA LYS A 154 21.77 -12.24 25.66
C LYS A 154 21.13 -11.69 26.93
N ARG A 155 20.99 -12.56 27.93
CA ARG A 155 21.10 -12.23 29.34
C ARG A 155 22.13 -13.17 29.96
#